data_AF-A0A9D6MFU7-F1
#
_entry.id   AF-A0A9D6MFU7-F1
#
_cell.length_a   1.000
_cell.length_b   1.000
_cell.length_c   1.000
_cell.angle_alpha   90.00
_cell.angle_beta   90.00
_cell.angle_gamma   90.00
#
_symmetry.space_group_name_H-M   'P 1'
#
loop_
_entity.id
_entity.type
_entity.pdbx_description
1 polymer ?
#
loop_
_entity_poly.entity_id
_entity_poly.type
_entity_poly.pdbx_seq_one_letter_code
_entity_poly.pdbx_strand_id
1 'polypeptide(L)'
;MTARRVIALLLVTGGLGVAGAQATPPADVETVRVERGTAVAEVEAFGRVLDPLPLVEALHARAAARAAAAVARAEHERVASLHRDAQNASTRDLEGARAALDRATLELASATARGTLAWGGAFAASDALADDLVGGRAAIARIDLPAGEHVAGAPATVTVAAVGDAERRLAARVLGPAPTTDPLLQGEAYLVLLGAAAPAPGTSLRATVPRQAEPLTGVAVPRAAIVWSAGRPLAYVETSPGVFERRALTLAVALPGAWLVTDGVIPGDRVVTTGAAQLLSSEILHTQPAD
;
A
#
# COMPACT_ATOMS: atom_id res chain seq x y z
N MET A 1 24.97 -65.93 6.35
CA MET A 1 25.13 -66.12 7.79
C MET A 1 26.47 -65.49 8.18
N THR A 2 26.49 -64.19 8.43
CA THR A 2 27.71 -63.49 8.87
C THR A 2 27.30 -62.24 9.64
N ALA A 3 27.52 -62.27 10.94
CA ALA A 3 27.24 -61.19 11.87
C ALA A 3 28.27 -60.07 11.73
N ARG A 4 27.81 -58.81 11.70
CA ARG A 4 28.67 -57.64 11.86
C ARG A 4 28.13 -56.81 13.02
N ARG A 5 28.94 -56.72 14.07
CA ARG A 5 28.72 -55.92 15.29
C ARG A 5 28.59 -54.45 14.92
N VAL A 6 27.49 -53.83 15.35
CA VAL A 6 27.30 -52.38 15.40
C VAL A 6 27.77 -51.91 16.79
N ILE A 7 28.76 -51.02 16.83
CA ILE A 7 29.20 -50.32 18.03
C ILE A 7 28.48 -48.97 18.05
N ALA A 8 27.87 -48.67 19.18
CA ALA A 8 27.22 -47.41 19.50
C ALA A 8 28.24 -46.28 19.70
N LEU A 9 27.92 -45.07 19.23
CA LEU A 9 28.50 -43.83 19.75
C LEU A 9 27.41 -42.76 19.86
N LEU A 10 27.32 -42.17 21.05
CA LEU A 10 26.36 -41.17 21.48
C LEU A 10 26.23 -39.99 20.49
N LEU A 11 24.98 -39.62 20.20
CA LEU A 11 24.61 -38.29 19.72
C LEU A 11 24.71 -37.32 20.90
N VAL A 12 25.69 -36.41 20.85
CA VAL A 12 25.75 -35.22 21.70
C VAL A 12 25.13 -34.06 20.92
N THR A 13 24.08 -33.49 21.50
CA THR A 13 23.42 -32.24 21.12
C THR A 13 24.41 -31.08 21.23
N GLY A 14 24.74 -30.43 20.12
CA GLY A 14 25.56 -29.22 20.07
C GLY A 14 24.74 -28.02 19.61
N GLY A 15 24.17 -27.27 20.55
CA GLY A 15 23.60 -25.95 20.31
C GLY A 15 24.73 -24.94 20.08
N LEU A 16 24.73 -24.28 18.93
CA LEU A 16 25.57 -23.11 18.66
C LEU A 16 24.90 -21.89 19.32
N GLY A 17 25.11 -21.74 20.63
CA GLY A 17 24.92 -20.47 21.31
C GLY A 17 26.05 -19.53 20.89
N VAL A 18 25.71 -18.45 20.18
CA VAL A 18 26.64 -17.34 19.98
C VAL A 18 26.73 -16.62 21.32
N ALA A 19 27.82 -16.85 22.05
CA ALA A 19 28.10 -16.17 23.31
C ALA A 19 28.12 -14.65 23.07
N GLY A 20 27.22 -13.92 23.74
CA GLY A 20 27.22 -12.46 23.75
C GLY A 20 28.52 -11.96 24.35
N ALA A 21 29.33 -11.26 23.56
CA ALA A 21 30.52 -10.60 24.04
C ALA A 21 30.12 -9.47 25.01
N GLN A 22 30.61 -9.54 26.24
CA GLN A 22 30.42 -8.51 27.26
C GLN A 22 31.51 -7.46 27.10
N ALA A 23 31.14 -6.21 26.85
CA ALA A 23 32.08 -5.09 26.76
C ALA A 23 32.01 -4.24 28.04
N THR A 24 33.17 -3.94 28.63
CA THR A 24 33.33 -3.03 29.78
C THR A 24 33.41 -1.58 29.29
N PRO A 25 32.65 -0.62 29.84
CA PRO A 25 32.51 0.72 29.28
C PRO A 25 33.73 1.64 29.52
N PRO A 26 34.11 2.49 28.55
CA PRO A 26 34.82 3.74 28.82
C PRO A 26 33.88 4.79 29.44
N ALA A 27 34.44 5.87 29.99
CA ALA A 27 33.78 6.80 30.93
C ALA A 27 32.60 7.66 30.38
N ASP A 28 32.27 7.61 29.09
CA ASP A 28 31.30 8.54 28.45
C ASP A 28 30.11 7.81 27.75
N VAL A 29 29.64 6.69 28.31
CA VAL A 29 28.51 5.93 27.76
C VAL A 29 27.18 6.49 28.26
N GLU A 30 26.37 7.04 27.35
CA GLU A 30 25.01 7.51 27.65
C GLU A 30 23.95 6.52 27.17
N THR A 31 23.03 6.16 28.05
CA THR A 31 21.89 5.28 27.73
C THR A 31 20.56 6.01 27.76
N VAL A 32 19.66 5.62 26.85
CA VAL A 32 18.27 6.10 26.80
C VAL A 32 17.34 4.91 26.99
N ARG A 33 16.30 5.11 27.82
CA ARG A 33 15.22 4.13 27.94
C ARG A 33 14.36 4.19 26.68
N VAL A 34 14.20 3.06 26.00
CA VAL A 34 13.34 2.96 24.82
C VAL A 34 11.91 2.61 25.19
N GLU A 35 10.96 3.14 24.44
CA GLU A 35 9.54 2.98 24.71
C GLU A 35 8.83 2.30 23.54
N ARG A 36 7.65 1.74 23.83
CA ARG A 36 6.78 1.21 22.79
C ARG A 36 6.34 2.34 21.88
N GLY A 37 6.50 2.14 20.58
CA GLY A 37 6.00 3.02 19.54
C GLY A 37 5.09 2.28 18.58
N THR A 38 4.31 3.05 17.82
CA THR A 38 3.57 2.55 16.66
C THR A 38 3.85 3.43 15.47
N ALA A 39 4.04 2.85 14.30
CA ALA A 39 4.26 3.59 13.06
C ALA A 39 3.60 2.91 11.88
N VAL A 40 3.12 3.71 10.93
CA VAL A 40 2.66 3.20 9.63
C VAL A 40 3.84 3.24 8.68
N ALA A 41 4.13 2.11 8.04
CA ALA A 41 5.11 2.07 6.96
C ALA A 41 4.50 2.77 5.74
N GLU A 42 5.20 3.74 5.17
CA GLU A 42 4.73 4.50 4.02
C GLU A 42 5.64 4.25 2.81
N VAL A 43 5.03 4.22 1.63
CA VAL A 43 5.70 4.13 0.34
C VAL A 43 5.48 5.47 -0.36
N GLU A 44 6.57 6.04 -0.84
CA GLU A 44 6.52 7.22 -1.70
C GLU A 44 6.21 6.79 -3.13
N ALA A 45 5.21 7.43 -3.72
CA ALA A 45 4.66 7.11 -5.03
C ALA A 45 4.55 8.39 -5.87
N PHE A 46 4.44 8.22 -7.18
CA PHE A 46 4.42 9.34 -8.12
C PHE A 46 3.19 9.26 -9.00
N GLY A 47 2.73 10.39 -9.50
CA GLY A 47 1.48 10.37 -10.24
C GLY A 47 1.20 11.65 -10.99
N ARG A 48 -0.02 11.72 -11.53
CA ARG A 48 -0.52 12.92 -12.18
C ARG A 48 -2.03 13.05 -12.03
N VAL A 49 -2.50 14.29 -12.00
CA VAL A 49 -3.91 14.59 -12.22
C VAL A 49 -4.26 14.27 -13.68
N LEU A 50 -5.32 13.50 -13.90
CA LEU A 50 -5.76 13.10 -15.22
C LEU A 50 -6.77 14.09 -15.79
N ASP A 51 -6.92 14.08 -17.12
CA ASP A 51 -8.04 14.74 -17.77
C ASP A 51 -9.34 14.01 -17.39
N PRO A 52 -10.33 14.69 -16.78
CA PRO A 52 -11.59 14.06 -16.40
C PRO A 52 -12.49 13.74 -17.60
N LEU A 53 -12.28 14.36 -18.77
CA LEU A 53 -13.19 14.26 -19.92
C LEU A 53 -13.48 12.80 -20.33
N PRO A 54 -12.48 11.91 -20.52
CA PRO A 54 -12.78 10.56 -20.99
C PRO A 54 -13.50 9.70 -19.94
N LEU A 55 -13.39 10.03 -18.64
CA LEU A 55 -14.19 9.39 -17.59
C LEU A 55 -15.63 9.91 -17.63
N VAL A 56 -15.81 11.22 -17.75
CA VAL A 56 -17.13 11.84 -17.85
C VAL A 56 -17.89 11.30 -19.06
N GLU A 57 -17.25 11.20 -20.22
CA GLU A 57 -17.85 10.61 -21.43
C GLU A 57 -18.28 9.17 -21.21
N ALA A 58 -17.45 8.34 -20.55
CA ALA A 58 -17.79 6.96 -20.25
C ALA A 58 -18.99 6.86 -19.28
N LEU A 59 -19.03 7.71 -18.25
CA LEU A 59 -20.14 7.75 -17.28
C LEU A 59 -21.45 8.18 -17.96
N HIS A 60 -21.41 9.24 -18.78
CA HIS A 60 -22.57 9.70 -19.54
C HIS A 60 -23.06 8.66 -20.56
N ALA A 61 -22.14 7.99 -21.27
CA ALA A 61 -22.50 6.93 -22.21
C ALA A 61 -23.24 5.77 -21.51
N ARG A 62 -22.79 5.36 -20.33
CA ARG A 62 -23.49 4.36 -19.51
C ARG A 62 -24.87 4.85 -19.05
N ALA A 63 -24.96 6.10 -18.59
CA ALA A 63 -26.23 6.68 -18.15
C ALA A 63 -27.25 6.73 -19.29
N ALA A 64 -26.84 7.17 -20.48
CA ALA A 64 -27.67 7.20 -21.68
C ALA A 64 -28.14 5.80 -22.10
N ALA A 65 -27.22 4.83 -22.18
CA ALA A 65 -27.56 3.45 -22.54
C ALA A 65 -28.49 2.79 -21.50
N ARG A 66 -28.34 3.14 -20.21
CA ARG A 66 -29.22 2.65 -19.15
C ARG A 66 -30.64 3.20 -19.30
N ALA A 67 -30.78 4.48 -19.59
CA ALA A 67 -32.07 5.10 -19.84
C ALA A 67 -32.76 4.49 -21.08
N ALA A 68 -32.01 4.28 -22.17
CA ALA A 68 -32.53 3.64 -23.38
C ALA A 68 -33.00 2.19 -23.12
N ALA A 69 -32.22 1.40 -22.38
CA ALA A 69 -32.60 0.04 -22.00
C ALA A 69 -33.84 0.01 -21.10
N ALA A 70 -33.99 0.97 -20.19
CA ALA A 70 -35.18 1.09 -19.35
C ALA A 70 -36.45 1.40 -20.17
N VAL A 71 -36.36 2.33 -21.13
CA VAL A 71 -37.46 2.65 -22.05
C VAL A 71 -37.83 1.45 -22.93
N ALA A 72 -36.84 0.79 -23.54
CA ALA A 72 -37.07 -0.37 -24.38
C ALA A 72 -37.70 -1.55 -23.60
N ARG A 73 -37.33 -1.72 -22.33
CA ARG A 73 -37.92 -2.72 -21.44
C ARG A 73 -39.39 -2.44 -21.17
N ALA A 74 -39.72 -1.21 -20.77
CA ALA A 74 -41.09 -0.81 -20.49
C ALA A 74 -42.00 -0.98 -21.73
N GLU A 75 -41.49 -0.65 -22.93
CA GLU A 75 -42.24 -0.82 -24.16
C GLU A 75 -42.44 -2.30 -24.53
N HIS A 76 -41.40 -3.12 -24.42
CA HIS A 76 -41.54 -4.57 -24.64
C HIS A 76 -42.55 -5.20 -23.67
N GLU A 77 -42.51 -4.83 -22.39
CA GLU A 77 -43.47 -5.31 -21.39
C GLU A 77 -44.92 -4.89 -21.72
N ARG A 78 -45.12 -3.64 -22.16
CA ARG A 78 -46.42 -3.11 -22.59
C ARG A 78 -46.97 -3.87 -23.79
N VAL A 79 -46.16 -4.03 -24.85
CA VAL A 79 -46.55 -4.74 -26.08
C VAL A 79 -46.79 -6.22 -25.80
N ALA A 80 -45.97 -6.85 -24.96
CA ALA A 80 -46.17 -8.23 -24.53
C ALA A 80 -47.48 -8.44 -23.78
N SER A 81 -47.91 -7.47 -22.95
CA SER A 81 -49.23 -7.53 -22.31
C SER A 81 -50.35 -7.42 -23.33
N LEU A 82 -50.30 -6.42 -24.22
CA LEU A 82 -51.32 -6.23 -25.26
C LEU A 82 -51.44 -7.40 -26.24
N HIS A 83 -50.33 -8.08 -26.53
CA HIS A 83 -50.33 -9.29 -27.35
C HIS A 83 -51.05 -10.45 -26.65
N ARG A 84 -50.84 -10.62 -25.34
CA ARG A 84 -51.52 -11.64 -24.53
C ARG A 84 -53.00 -11.34 -24.35
N ASP A 85 -53.33 -10.07 -24.11
CA ASP A 85 -54.69 -9.60 -23.84
C ASP A 85 -55.42 -9.34 -25.16
N ALA A 86 -55.87 -10.42 -25.81
CA ALA A 86 -56.69 -10.42 -27.04
C ALA A 86 -55.97 -10.08 -28.37
N GLN A 87 -54.66 -10.32 -28.49
CA GLN A 87 -53.88 -10.03 -29.72
C GLN A 87 -54.03 -8.58 -30.20
N ASN A 88 -54.22 -7.64 -29.27
CA ASN A 88 -54.34 -6.21 -29.56
C ASN A 88 -53.03 -5.60 -30.11
N ALA A 89 -51.92 -6.36 -30.05
CA ALA A 89 -50.68 -6.08 -30.76
C ALA A 89 -50.28 -7.29 -31.62
N SER A 90 -49.74 -7.04 -32.82
CA SER A 90 -49.34 -8.12 -33.72
C SER A 90 -48.07 -8.84 -33.23
N THR A 91 -47.86 -10.09 -33.65
CA THR A 91 -46.60 -10.80 -33.39
C THR A 91 -45.39 -10.03 -33.92
N ARG A 92 -45.54 -9.32 -35.04
CA ARG A 92 -44.49 -8.45 -35.60
C ARG A 92 -44.12 -7.33 -34.64
N ASP A 93 -45.10 -6.71 -33.97
CA ASP A 93 -44.85 -5.62 -33.02
C ASP A 93 -44.13 -6.15 -31.77
N LEU A 94 -44.53 -7.33 -31.27
CA LEU A 94 -43.85 -7.99 -30.15
C LEU A 94 -42.40 -8.33 -30.48
N GLU A 95 -42.14 -8.96 -31.62
CA GLU A 95 -40.77 -9.28 -32.05
C GLU A 95 -39.94 -8.01 -32.31
N GLY A 96 -40.56 -6.95 -32.85
CA GLY A 96 -39.92 -5.64 -33.00
C GLY A 96 -39.52 -5.01 -31.67
N ALA A 97 -40.42 -5.02 -30.68
CA ALA A 97 -40.16 -4.51 -29.33
C ALA A 97 -39.08 -5.34 -28.61
N ARG A 98 -39.08 -6.68 -28.78
CA ARG A 98 -38.05 -7.56 -28.26
C ARG A 98 -36.68 -7.26 -28.87
N ALA A 99 -36.59 -7.15 -30.19
CA ALA A 99 -35.34 -6.80 -30.86
C ALA A 99 -34.80 -5.42 -30.44
N ALA A 100 -35.69 -4.46 -30.17
CA ALA A 100 -35.31 -3.15 -29.63
C ALA A 100 -34.73 -3.25 -28.21
N LEU A 101 -35.36 -4.05 -27.33
CA LEU A 101 -34.86 -4.32 -25.99
C LEU A 101 -33.49 -5.03 -26.01
N ASP A 102 -33.32 -6.05 -26.86
CA ASP A 102 -32.07 -6.79 -26.98
C ASP A 102 -30.93 -5.85 -27.43
N ARG A 103 -31.19 -4.98 -28.41
CA ARG A 103 -30.22 -3.96 -28.86
C ARG A 103 -29.83 -3.01 -27.72
N ALA A 104 -30.80 -2.42 -27.04
CA ALA A 104 -30.54 -1.47 -25.96
C ALA A 104 -29.79 -2.13 -24.77
N THR A 105 -30.08 -3.41 -24.50
CA THR A 105 -29.36 -4.19 -23.48
C THR A 105 -27.90 -4.41 -23.86
N LEU A 106 -27.63 -4.76 -25.12
CA LEU A 106 -26.26 -4.92 -25.63
C LEU A 106 -25.48 -3.60 -25.63
N GLU A 107 -26.13 -2.49 -25.97
CA GLU A 107 -25.53 -1.15 -25.89
C GLU A 107 -25.12 -0.79 -24.47
N LEU A 108 -25.99 -1.04 -23.48
CA LEU A 108 -25.68 -0.86 -22.07
C LEU A 108 -24.52 -1.76 -21.61
N ALA A 109 -24.52 -3.04 -22.02
CA ALA A 109 -23.43 -3.95 -21.72
C ALA A 109 -22.10 -3.48 -22.32
N SER A 110 -22.12 -2.98 -23.56
CA SER A 110 -20.93 -2.47 -24.24
C SER A 110 -20.39 -1.20 -23.59
N ALA A 111 -21.26 -0.23 -23.28
CA ALA A 111 -20.88 0.98 -22.56
C ALA A 111 -20.27 0.65 -21.19
N THR A 112 -20.86 -0.32 -20.49
CA THR A 112 -20.36 -0.78 -19.19
C THR A 112 -18.98 -1.43 -19.32
N ALA A 113 -18.81 -2.34 -20.28
CA ALA A 113 -17.55 -3.05 -20.49
C ALA A 113 -16.40 -2.08 -20.84
N ARG A 114 -16.63 -1.12 -21.75
CA ARG A 114 -15.61 -0.13 -22.12
C ARG A 114 -15.18 0.72 -20.94
N GLY A 115 -16.14 1.19 -20.14
CA GLY A 115 -15.84 1.99 -18.95
C GLY A 115 -15.04 1.21 -17.91
N THR A 116 -15.44 -0.04 -17.62
CA THR A 116 -14.71 -0.91 -16.68
C THR A 116 -13.29 -1.22 -17.17
N LEU A 117 -13.09 -1.48 -18.46
CA LEU A 117 -11.76 -1.74 -19.03
C LEU A 117 -10.87 -0.50 -19.01
N ALA A 118 -11.43 0.70 -19.22
CA ALA A 118 -10.65 1.94 -19.24
C ALA A 118 -10.35 2.49 -17.84
N TRP A 119 -11.24 2.27 -16.86
CA TRP A 119 -11.19 2.96 -15.56
C TRP A 119 -11.30 2.03 -14.34
N GLY A 120 -11.45 0.73 -14.52
CA GLY A 120 -11.51 -0.24 -13.42
C GLY A 120 -12.56 0.13 -12.37
N GLY A 121 -12.17 0.10 -11.09
CA GLY A 121 -13.03 0.44 -9.95
C GLY A 121 -13.57 1.88 -9.96
N ALA A 122 -12.87 2.82 -10.60
CA ALA A 122 -13.35 4.21 -10.70
C ALA A 122 -14.66 4.32 -11.51
N PHE A 123 -14.91 3.38 -12.42
CA PHE A 123 -16.14 3.33 -13.19
C PHE A 123 -17.34 2.79 -12.41
N ALA A 124 -17.11 2.10 -11.29
CA ALA A 124 -18.19 1.64 -10.41
C ALA A 124 -18.89 2.81 -9.68
N ALA A 125 -18.32 4.01 -9.75
CA ALA A 125 -18.88 5.20 -9.13
C ALA A 125 -20.26 5.58 -9.69
N SER A 126 -21.07 6.23 -8.84
CA SER A 126 -22.39 6.73 -9.17
C SER A 126 -22.36 7.83 -10.22
N ASP A 127 -23.49 8.03 -10.91
CA ASP A 127 -23.62 9.10 -11.91
C ASP A 127 -23.36 10.51 -11.31
N ALA A 128 -23.53 10.72 -10.00
CA ALA A 128 -23.16 11.95 -9.29
C ALA A 128 -21.65 12.32 -9.38
N LEU A 129 -20.77 11.35 -9.60
CA LEU A 129 -19.35 11.63 -9.80
C LEU A 129 -19.11 12.44 -11.08
N ALA A 130 -19.90 12.20 -12.14
CA ALA A 130 -19.78 12.96 -13.38
C ALA A 130 -20.08 14.44 -13.13
N ASP A 131 -21.14 14.74 -12.37
CA ASP A 131 -21.51 16.11 -12.00
C ASP A 131 -20.43 16.79 -11.14
N ASP A 132 -19.77 16.06 -10.25
CA ASP A 132 -18.67 16.58 -9.43
C ASP A 132 -17.42 16.87 -10.24
N LEU A 133 -17.09 16.02 -11.23
CA LEU A 133 -15.97 16.25 -12.15
C LEU A 133 -16.23 17.43 -13.07
N VAL A 134 -17.43 17.50 -13.68
CA VAL A 134 -17.83 18.63 -14.55
C VAL A 134 -17.87 19.93 -13.77
N GLY A 135 -18.37 19.90 -12.53
CA GLY A 135 -18.42 21.05 -11.65
C GLY A 135 -17.09 21.43 -10.99
N GLY A 136 -16.01 20.68 -11.22
CA GLY A 136 -14.70 20.91 -10.57
C GLY A 136 -14.69 20.71 -9.05
N ARG A 137 -15.70 20.03 -8.51
CA ARG A 137 -15.78 19.66 -7.08
C ARG A 137 -14.96 18.42 -6.75
N ALA A 138 -14.60 17.66 -7.78
CA ALA A 138 -13.68 16.55 -7.69
C ALA A 138 -12.70 16.56 -8.88
N ALA A 139 -11.56 15.91 -8.69
CA ALA A 139 -10.64 15.59 -9.78
C ALA A 139 -10.17 14.15 -9.65
N ILE A 140 -9.84 13.52 -10.78
CA ILE A 140 -9.28 12.17 -10.79
C ILE A 140 -7.78 12.23 -11.05
N ALA A 141 -7.02 11.40 -10.33
CA ALA A 141 -5.59 11.28 -10.48
C ALA A 141 -5.19 9.81 -10.53
N ARG A 142 -4.02 9.56 -11.12
CA ARG A 142 -3.33 8.28 -11.12
C ARG A 142 -2.09 8.40 -10.25
N ILE A 143 -1.84 7.38 -9.45
CA ILE A 143 -0.63 7.22 -8.64
C ILE A 143 -0.03 5.85 -8.97
N ASP A 144 1.26 5.83 -9.21
CA ASP A 144 2.07 4.68 -9.56
C ASP A 144 3.11 4.45 -8.46
N LEU A 145 3.14 3.22 -7.95
CA LEU A 145 4.15 2.75 -7.02
C LEU A 145 5.47 2.48 -7.76
N PRO A 146 6.62 2.66 -7.10
CA PRO A 146 7.90 2.22 -7.65
C PRO A 146 7.91 0.72 -7.98
N ALA A 147 8.72 0.32 -8.97
CA ALA A 147 8.85 -1.09 -9.33
C ALA A 147 9.29 -1.94 -8.13
N GLY A 148 8.58 -3.05 -7.90
CA GLY A 148 8.83 -3.95 -6.77
C GLY A 148 8.15 -3.55 -5.46
N GLU A 149 7.55 -2.36 -5.37
CA GLU A 149 6.70 -1.98 -4.25
C GLU A 149 5.28 -2.50 -4.45
N HIS A 150 4.71 -3.04 -3.37
CA HIS A 150 3.34 -3.52 -3.31
C HIS A 150 2.70 -3.05 -2.00
N VAL A 151 1.40 -2.75 -2.06
CA VAL A 151 0.61 -2.33 -0.90
C VAL A 151 -0.43 -3.40 -0.61
N ALA A 152 -0.30 -4.04 0.55
CA ALA A 152 -1.16 -5.14 0.94
C ALA A 152 -2.52 -4.60 1.38
N GLY A 153 -3.53 -4.77 0.52
CA GLY A 153 -4.85 -4.17 0.70
C GLY A 153 -4.81 -2.67 0.40
N ALA A 154 -5.48 -2.26 -0.68
CA ALA A 154 -5.49 -0.85 -1.10
C ALA A 154 -6.05 0.04 0.03
N PRO A 155 -5.29 1.04 0.51
CA PRO A 155 -5.75 1.88 1.60
C PRO A 155 -6.95 2.70 1.14
N ALA A 156 -7.86 3.03 2.07
CA ALA A 156 -9.04 3.83 1.72
C ALA A 156 -8.68 5.24 1.24
N THR A 157 -7.60 5.80 1.80
CA THR A 157 -7.11 7.14 1.51
C THR A 157 -5.59 7.16 1.42
N VAL A 158 -5.07 8.01 0.54
CA VAL A 158 -3.65 8.32 0.42
C VAL A 158 -3.47 9.83 0.54
N THR A 159 -2.27 10.26 0.93
CA THR A 159 -1.94 11.69 0.95
C THR A 159 -1.21 12.03 -0.34
N VAL A 160 -1.60 13.10 -1.01
CA VAL A 160 -0.91 13.60 -2.20
C VAL A 160 -0.50 15.05 -2.03
N ALA A 161 0.56 15.46 -2.71
CA ALA A 161 0.95 16.85 -2.87
C ALA A 161 1.37 17.09 -4.32
N ALA A 162 1.14 18.31 -4.83
CA ALA A 162 1.70 18.68 -6.11
C ALA A 162 3.22 18.80 -5.98
N VAL A 163 3.97 18.35 -6.99
CA VAL A 163 5.45 18.40 -6.94
C VAL A 163 5.95 19.86 -6.78
N GLY A 164 5.23 20.83 -7.36
CA GLY A 164 5.54 22.26 -7.23
C GLY A 164 5.04 22.93 -5.94
N ASP A 165 4.28 22.22 -5.10
CA ASP A 165 3.70 22.75 -3.85
C ASP A 165 3.58 21.61 -2.82
N ALA A 166 4.74 21.21 -2.27
CA ALA A 166 4.84 20.06 -1.37
C ALA A 166 4.17 20.27 -0.01
N GLU A 167 4.03 21.53 0.43
CA GLU A 167 3.40 21.88 1.71
C GLU A 167 1.88 21.66 1.67
N ARG A 168 1.27 21.85 0.50
CA ARG A 168 -0.16 21.64 0.30
C ARG A 168 -0.49 20.16 0.10
N ARG A 169 -0.62 19.46 1.22
CA ARG A 169 -1.06 18.05 1.26
C ARG A 169 -2.59 17.94 1.15
N LEU A 170 -3.03 17.07 0.25
CA LEU A 170 -4.43 16.76 -0.02
C LEU A 170 -4.69 15.29 0.27
N ALA A 171 -5.78 14.99 0.97
CA ALA A 171 -6.27 13.63 1.08
C ALA A 171 -6.93 13.21 -0.24
N ALA A 172 -6.58 12.04 -0.75
CA ALA A 172 -7.17 11.44 -1.93
C ALA A 172 -7.81 10.10 -1.57
N ARG A 173 -9.05 9.89 -1.98
CA ARG A 173 -9.76 8.62 -1.77
C ARG A 173 -9.38 7.64 -2.86
N VAL A 174 -8.98 6.43 -2.49
CA VAL A 174 -8.61 5.40 -3.47
C VAL A 174 -9.88 4.81 -4.10
N LEU A 175 -9.93 4.79 -5.43
CA LEU A 175 -11.04 4.21 -6.20
C LEU A 175 -10.77 2.74 -6.57
N GLY A 176 -9.50 2.34 -6.57
CA GLY A 176 -9.07 0.99 -6.86
C GLY A 176 -7.81 0.96 -7.74
N PRO A 177 -7.36 -0.24 -8.14
CA PRO A 177 -6.23 -0.39 -9.04
C PRO A 177 -6.55 0.24 -10.40
N ALA A 178 -5.55 0.87 -11.02
CA ALA A 178 -5.65 1.35 -12.39
C ALA A 178 -5.57 0.14 -13.35
N PRO A 179 -6.41 0.10 -14.41
CA PRO A 179 -6.42 -1.02 -15.35
C PRO A 179 -5.24 -1.02 -16.31
N THR A 180 -4.40 0.02 -16.30
CA THR A 180 -3.21 0.16 -17.14
C THR A 180 -2.00 0.51 -16.28
N THR A 181 -0.82 0.09 -16.73
CA THR A 181 0.48 0.42 -16.12
C THR A 181 1.19 1.49 -16.94
N ASP A 182 1.94 2.37 -16.28
CA ASP A 182 2.84 3.32 -16.94
C ASP A 182 4.06 2.54 -17.47
N PRO A 183 4.36 2.59 -18.79
CA PRO A 183 5.44 1.80 -19.37
C PRO A 183 6.83 2.11 -18.82
N LEU A 184 7.04 3.30 -18.26
CA LEU A 184 8.31 3.73 -17.68
C LEU A 184 8.46 3.27 -16.24
N LEU A 185 7.38 3.35 -15.44
CA LEU A 185 7.43 2.99 -14.02
C LEU A 185 7.26 1.48 -13.79
N GLN A 186 6.46 0.80 -14.62
CA GLN A 186 6.17 -0.63 -14.57
C GLN A 186 5.71 -1.15 -13.18
N GLY A 187 5.25 -0.27 -12.32
CA GLY A 187 4.72 -0.59 -11.00
C GLY A 187 3.21 -0.73 -10.97
N GLU A 188 2.71 -1.13 -9.81
CA GLU A 188 1.28 -1.09 -9.53
C GLU A 188 0.77 0.35 -9.50
N ALA A 189 -0.44 0.53 -10.03
CA ALA A 189 -1.04 1.84 -10.15
C ALA A 189 -2.44 1.85 -9.57
N TYR A 190 -2.84 3.00 -9.04
CA TYR A 190 -4.13 3.22 -8.41
C TYR A 190 -4.76 4.49 -8.96
N LEU A 191 -6.08 4.44 -9.15
CA LEU A 191 -6.88 5.62 -9.42
C LEU A 191 -7.39 6.18 -8.10
N VAL A 192 -7.26 7.50 -7.94
CA VAL A 192 -7.68 8.21 -6.75
C VAL A 192 -8.55 9.40 -7.09
N LEU A 193 -9.45 9.75 -6.17
CA LEU A 193 -10.30 10.91 -6.24
C LEU A 193 -9.82 11.99 -5.28
N LEU A 194 -9.61 13.17 -5.81
CA LEU A 194 -9.30 14.40 -5.08
C LEU A 194 -10.58 15.20 -4.90
N GLY A 195 -10.70 15.88 -3.77
CA GLY A 195 -11.80 16.80 -3.51
C GLY A 195 -11.65 18.14 -4.24
N ALA A 196 -12.42 19.13 -3.80
CA ALA A 196 -12.41 20.47 -4.37
C ALA A 196 -11.02 21.14 -4.28
N ALA A 197 -10.77 22.07 -5.19
CA ALA A 197 -9.49 22.78 -5.33
C ALA A 197 -8.28 21.87 -5.64
N ALA A 198 -8.53 20.69 -6.23
CA ALA A 198 -7.45 19.86 -6.76
C ALA A 198 -6.58 20.62 -7.78
N PRO A 199 -5.30 20.25 -7.93
CA PRO A 199 -4.46 20.81 -8.98
C PRO A 199 -5.04 20.54 -10.37
N ALA A 200 -4.69 21.37 -11.35
CA ALA A 200 -5.19 21.22 -12.71
C ALA A 200 -4.77 19.88 -13.34
N PRO A 201 -5.55 19.33 -14.28
CA PRO A 201 -5.16 18.17 -15.08
C PRO A 201 -3.76 18.32 -15.67
N GLY A 202 -2.99 17.23 -15.64
CA GLY A 202 -1.59 17.20 -16.06
C GLY A 202 -0.57 17.52 -14.96
N THR A 203 -1.00 18.05 -13.81
CA THR A 203 -0.09 18.32 -12.68
C THR A 203 0.55 17.05 -12.15
N SER A 204 1.88 17.03 -12.00
CA SER A 204 2.62 15.95 -11.35
C SER A 204 2.38 15.94 -9.84
N LEU A 205 2.12 14.75 -9.31
CA LEU A 205 1.84 14.50 -7.91
C LEU A 205 2.93 13.62 -7.30
N ARG A 206 3.20 13.87 -6.03
CA ARG A 206 3.85 12.94 -5.12
C ARG A 206 2.81 12.43 -4.15
N ALA A 207 2.82 11.14 -3.88
CA ALA A 207 1.88 10.50 -2.99
C ALA A 207 2.61 9.73 -1.89
N THR A 208 2.03 9.77 -0.71
CA THR A 208 2.44 8.98 0.44
C THR A 208 1.35 7.94 0.66
N VAL A 209 1.71 6.69 0.39
CA VAL A 209 0.80 5.54 0.42
C VAL A 209 1.14 4.68 1.61
N PRO A 210 0.24 4.48 2.58
CA PRO A 210 0.49 3.55 3.68
C PRO A 210 0.58 2.12 3.11
N ARG A 211 1.66 1.40 3.43
CA ARG A 211 1.96 0.05 2.93
C ARG A 211 0.97 -1.00 3.45
N GLN A 212 0.36 -0.71 4.58
CA GLN A 212 -0.62 -1.53 5.28
C GLN A 212 -1.56 -0.63 6.10
N ALA A 213 -2.78 -1.09 6.30
CA ALA A 213 -3.80 -0.32 7.02
C ALA A 213 -3.53 -0.22 8.52
N GLU A 214 -2.97 -1.28 9.12
CA GLU A 214 -2.71 -1.34 10.56
C GLU A 214 -1.31 -0.83 10.90
N PRO A 215 -1.15 0.06 11.89
CA PRO A 215 0.16 0.50 12.36
C PRO A 215 0.99 -0.70 12.87
N LEU A 216 2.26 -0.75 12.47
CA LEU A 216 3.22 -1.66 13.09
C LEU A 216 3.45 -1.22 14.53
N THR A 217 3.44 -2.18 15.44
CA THR A 217 3.83 -1.98 16.84
C THR A 217 5.27 -2.43 17.02
N GLY A 218 6.07 -1.64 17.72
CA GLY A 218 7.47 -1.95 17.99
C GLY A 218 8.04 -1.06 19.09
N VAL A 219 9.37 -0.92 19.10
CA VAL A 219 10.11 -0.08 20.03
C VAL A 219 10.78 1.05 19.25
N ALA A 220 10.60 2.29 19.69
CA ALA A 220 11.26 3.44 19.06
C ALA A 220 12.71 3.54 19.56
N VAL A 221 13.66 3.21 18.69
CA VAL A 221 15.10 3.26 18.99
C VAL A 221 15.72 4.49 18.32
N PRO A 222 16.33 5.42 19.08
CA PRO A 222 17.01 6.58 18.52
C PRO A 222 18.05 6.18 17.48
N ARG A 223 18.18 6.93 16.38
CA ARG A 223 19.18 6.63 15.33
C ARG A 223 20.60 6.57 15.88
N ALA A 224 20.91 7.39 16.88
CA ALA A 224 22.22 7.41 17.54
C ALA A 224 22.57 6.09 18.24
N ALA A 225 21.57 5.28 18.61
CA ALA A 225 21.78 3.98 19.25
C ALA A 225 22.00 2.82 18.27
N ILE A 226 21.83 3.05 16.98
CA ILE A 226 21.92 2.01 15.96
C ILE A 226 23.32 2.05 15.35
N VAL A 227 24.04 0.95 15.52
CA VAL A 227 25.35 0.72 14.92
C VAL A 227 25.21 -0.30 13.80
N TRP A 228 26.01 -0.16 12.75
CA TRP A 228 26.05 -1.11 11.64
C TRP A 228 27.34 -1.94 11.72
N SER A 229 27.21 -3.26 11.71
CA SER A 229 28.36 -4.18 11.64
C SER A 229 28.07 -5.30 10.66
N ALA A 230 28.98 -5.52 9.71
CA ALA A 230 28.85 -6.50 8.63
C ALA A 230 27.47 -6.43 7.91
N GLY A 231 26.96 -5.21 7.67
CA GLY A 231 25.68 -4.96 7.01
C GLY A 231 24.43 -5.23 7.87
N ARG A 232 24.59 -5.56 9.16
CA ARG A 232 23.46 -5.78 10.08
C ARG A 232 23.34 -4.64 11.11
N PRO A 233 22.13 -4.13 11.35
CA PRO A 233 21.89 -3.14 12.39
C PRO A 233 21.89 -3.82 13.77
N LEU A 234 22.53 -3.18 14.74
CA LEU A 234 22.63 -3.66 16.12
C LEU A 234 22.57 -2.48 17.10
N ALA A 235 22.20 -2.77 18.34
CA ALA A 235 22.32 -1.85 19.47
C ALA A 235 22.99 -2.53 20.66
N TYR A 236 23.63 -1.73 21.50
CA TYR A 236 24.10 -2.17 22.81
C TYR A 236 23.03 -1.88 23.85
N VAL A 237 22.59 -2.92 24.55
CA VAL A 237 21.58 -2.86 25.60
C VAL A 237 22.23 -3.08 26.95
N GLU A 238 21.99 -2.17 27.88
CA GLU A 238 22.45 -2.31 29.27
C GLU A 238 21.58 -3.34 30.00
N THR A 239 22.17 -4.48 30.36
CA THR A 239 21.47 -5.57 31.07
C THR A 239 21.60 -5.44 32.58
N SER A 240 22.68 -4.83 33.04
CA SER A 240 22.94 -4.43 34.42
C SER A 240 23.91 -3.24 34.43
N PRO A 241 24.07 -2.50 35.54
CA PRO A 241 24.88 -1.29 35.57
C PRO A 241 26.28 -1.51 35.00
N GLY A 242 26.58 -0.86 33.87
CA GLY A 242 27.88 -0.97 33.19
C GLY A 242 28.13 -2.27 32.42
N VAL A 243 27.13 -3.14 32.22
CA VAL A 243 27.23 -4.35 31.42
C VAL A 243 26.35 -4.23 30.18
N PHE A 244 27.00 -4.23 29.02
CA PHE A 244 26.35 -4.04 27.72
C PHE A 244 26.37 -5.34 26.91
N GLU A 245 25.19 -5.70 26.39
CA GLU A 245 25.00 -6.81 25.48
C GLU A 245 24.71 -6.28 24.09
N ARG A 246 25.38 -6.84 23.08
CA ARG A 246 25.12 -6.53 21.69
C ARG A 246 23.92 -7.33 21.17
N ARG A 247 22.86 -6.64 20.75
CA ARG A 247 21.67 -7.28 20.17
C ARG A 247 21.50 -6.84 18.72
N ALA A 248 21.28 -7.81 17.84
CA ALA A 248 20.88 -7.56 16.46
C ALA A 248 19.45 -6.98 16.45
N LEU A 249 19.20 -6.00 15.59
CA LEU A 249 17.90 -5.36 15.47
C LEU A 249 17.21 -5.75 14.16
N THR A 250 15.89 -5.86 14.20
CA THR A 250 15.06 -5.88 12.99
C THR A 250 14.39 -4.52 12.82
N LEU A 251 14.92 -3.70 11.91
CA LEU A 251 14.36 -2.39 11.60
C LEU A 251 13.10 -2.52 10.75
N ALA A 252 12.04 -1.80 11.12
CA ALA A 252 10.76 -1.84 10.39
C ALA A 252 10.43 -0.50 9.71
N VAL A 253 10.31 0.59 10.48
CA VAL A 253 9.89 1.91 9.95
C VAL A 253 10.85 3.00 10.39
N ALA A 254 11.32 3.83 9.45
CA ALA A 254 12.09 5.01 9.80
C ALA A 254 11.18 6.10 10.37
N LEU A 255 11.54 6.66 11.52
CA LEU A 255 10.83 7.76 12.17
C LEU A 255 11.70 9.04 12.15
N PRO A 256 11.17 10.25 12.36
CA PRO A 256 12.00 11.41 12.64
C PRO A 256 12.88 11.15 13.88
N GLY A 257 14.21 11.25 13.74
CA GLY A 257 15.17 10.96 14.82
C GLY A 257 15.36 9.49 15.25
N ALA A 258 14.49 8.56 14.86
CA ALA A 258 14.50 7.17 15.37
C ALA A 258 14.19 6.12 14.28
N TRP A 259 14.22 4.84 14.66
CA TRP A 259 13.63 3.73 13.92
C TRP A 259 12.67 2.97 14.82
N LEU A 260 11.53 2.55 14.25
CA LEU A 260 10.70 1.53 14.85
C LEU A 260 11.35 0.17 14.61
N VAL A 261 11.65 -0.53 15.70
CA VAL A 261 12.27 -1.85 15.73
C VAL A 261 11.24 -2.89 16.17
N THR A 262 11.14 -4.00 15.45
CA THR A 262 10.19 -5.09 15.76
C THR A 262 10.82 -6.27 16.50
N ASP A 263 12.14 -6.39 16.48
CA ASP A 263 12.88 -7.43 17.18
C ASP A 263 14.27 -6.95 17.63
N GLY A 264 14.77 -7.52 18.73
CA GLY A 264 16.10 -7.23 19.32
C GLY A 264 16.11 -6.33 20.56
N VAL A 265 15.03 -5.58 20.83
CA VAL A 265 14.86 -4.74 22.04
C VAL A 265 13.41 -4.77 22.52
N ILE A 266 13.20 -4.58 23.82
CA ILE A 266 11.86 -4.51 24.42
C ILE A 266 11.60 -3.13 25.07
N PRO A 267 10.33 -2.72 25.23
CA PRO A 267 10.02 -1.49 25.96
C PRO A 267 10.61 -1.51 27.38
N GLY A 268 11.30 -0.44 27.76
CA GLY A 268 11.95 -0.31 29.06
C GLY A 268 13.45 -0.59 29.07
N ASP A 269 13.98 -1.22 28.02
CA ASP A 269 15.41 -1.45 27.82
C ASP A 269 16.18 -0.10 27.77
N ARG A 270 17.43 -0.12 28.22
CA ARG A 270 18.35 1.01 28.13
C ARG A 270 19.33 0.77 26.99
N VAL A 271 19.21 1.55 25.92
CA VAL A 271 20.08 1.44 24.74
C VAL A 271 21.16 2.52 24.77
N VAL A 272 22.37 2.16 24.38
CA VAL A 272 23.50 3.10 24.31
C VAL A 272 23.32 4.04 23.11
N THR A 273 23.39 5.35 23.33
CA THR A 273 23.27 6.39 22.29
C THR A 273 24.58 7.13 22.01
N THR A 274 25.46 7.22 23.01
CA THR A 274 26.80 7.82 22.92
C THR A 274 27.83 6.78 23.35
N GLY A 275 28.95 6.64 22.63
CA GLY A 275 30.01 5.64 22.93
C GLY A 275 29.83 4.26 22.28
N ALA A 276 28.79 4.05 21.47
CA ALA A 276 28.50 2.75 20.85
C ALA A 276 29.62 2.26 19.90
N ALA A 277 30.30 3.18 19.20
CA ALA A 277 31.46 2.84 18.36
C ALA A 277 32.71 2.44 19.18
N GLN A 278 32.87 3.00 20.37
CA GLN A 278 33.98 2.65 21.28
C GLN A 278 33.76 1.27 21.90
N LEU A 279 32.51 0.91 22.23
CA LEU A 279 32.16 -0.45 22.63
C LEU A 279 32.49 -1.46 21.52
N LEU A 280 32.16 -1.15 20.28
CA LEU A 280 32.51 -1.99 19.13
C LEU A 280 34.03 -2.12 18.94
N SER A 281 34.79 -1.02 19.04
CA SER A 281 36.26 -1.06 18.99
C SER A 281 36.86 -1.87 20.15
N SER A 282 36.30 -1.78 21.36
CA SER A 282 36.77 -2.56 22.51
C SER A 282 36.55 -4.06 22.31
N GLU A 283 35.44 -4.47 21.69
CA GLU A 283 35.13 -5.87 21.39
C GLU A 283 36.07 -6.45 20.33
N ILE A 284 36.33 -5.70 19.25
CA ILE A 284 37.25 -6.09 18.17
C ILE A 284 38.68 -6.21 18.70
N LEU A 285 39.12 -5.28 19.56
CA LEU A 285 40.44 -5.33 20.19
C LEU A 285 40.60 -6.53 21.14
N HIS A 286 39.53 -7.00 21.80
CA HIS A 286 39.56 -8.20 22.64
C HIS A 286 39.46 -9.53 21.86
N THR A 287 39.12 -9.48 20.57
CA THR A 287 39.00 -10.68 19.71
C THR A 287 40.14 -10.85 18.70
N GLN A 288 41.08 -9.89 18.60
CA GLN A 288 42.33 -10.09 17.88
C GLN A 288 43.34 -10.81 18.79
N PRO A 289 43.85 -12.00 18.43
CA PRO A 289 45.00 -12.56 19.13
C PRO A 289 46.19 -11.61 18.95
N ALA A 290 46.92 -11.34 20.03
CA ALA A 290 48.23 -10.73 19.93
C ALA A 290 49.13 -11.67 19.10
N ASP A 291 49.76 -11.13 18.06
CA ASP A 291 50.85 -11.79 17.33
C ASP A 291 52.00 -12.17 18.28
#